data_AF-A0A837AYJ9-F1
#
_entry.id   AF-A0A837AYJ9-F1
#
_cell.length_a   1.000
_cell.length_b   1.000
_cell.length_c   1.000
_cell.angle_alpha   90.00
_cell.angle_beta   90.00
_cell.angle_gamma   90.00
#
_symmetry.space_group_name_H-M   'P 1'
#
loop_
_entity.id
_entity.type
_entity.pdbx_description
1 polymer ?
#
loop_
_entity_poly.entity_id
_entity_poly.type
_entity_poly.pdbx_seq_one_letter_code
_entity_poly.pdbx_strand_id
1 'polypeptide(L)'
;MKINRCKLDKNTQRKLVEFFVAEVTARTAANLLDIQPNTAALFYRKIREIIMYHLDQTADDIFEGEVELDESYFGGTRKGKRGRGAGGKVAVFGILKRGGMVYVKVVPDTKSDTLM
;
A
#
# COMPACT_ATOMS: atom_id res chain seq x y z
N MET A 1 -12.60 7.31 1.53
CA MET A 1 -12.28 7.71 0.14
C MET A 1 -12.83 6.69 -0.86
N LYS A 2 -13.18 7.09 -2.10
CA LYS A 2 -13.65 6.18 -3.17
C LYS A 2 -13.12 6.61 -4.55
N ILE A 3 -13.10 5.69 -5.52
CA ILE A 3 -12.71 6.01 -6.91
C ILE A 3 -13.78 6.93 -7.52
N ASN A 4 -13.39 8.18 -7.83
CA ASN A 4 -14.25 9.17 -8.48
C ASN A 4 -13.71 9.51 -9.88
N ARG A 5 -14.60 10.00 -10.76
CA ARG A 5 -14.26 10.46 -12.12
C ARG A 5 -13.50 9.39 -12.96
N CYS A 6 -13.88 8.13 -12.83
CA CYS A 6 -13.35 7.05 -13.66
C CYS A 6 -14.17 6.92 -14.94
N LYS A 7 -13.50 6.96 -16.10
CA LYS A 7 -14.14 6.78 -17.42
C LYS A 7 -14.33 5.31 -17.80
N LEU A 8 -13.73 4.37 -17.07
CA LEU A 8 -13.94 2.94 -17.29
C LEU A 8 -15.37 2.56 -16.89
N ASP A 9 -15.96 1.61 -17.62
CA ASP A 9 -17.25 1.04 -17.23
C ASP A 9 -17.13 0.22 -15.94
N LYS A 10 -18.27 -0.08 -15.31
CA LYS A 10 -18.30 -0.77 -14.02
C LYS A 10 -17.80 -2.22 -14.08
N ASN A 11 -17.94 -2.91 -15.21
CA ASN A 11 -17.45 -4.28 -15.34
C ASN A 11 -15.93 -4.31 -15.44
N THR A 12 -15.33 -3.42 -16.23
CA THR A 12 -13.87 -3.25 -16.29
C THR A 12 -13.30 -2.86 -14.93
N GLN A 13 -13.96 -1.95 -14.20
CA GLN A 13 -13.55 -1.59 -12.83
C GLN A 13 -13.55 -2.82 -11.90
N ARG A 14 -14.61 -3.65 -11.93
CA ARG A 14 -14.69 -4.87 -11.10
C ARG A 14 -13.60 -5.87 -11.44
N LYS A 15 -13.39 -6.16 -12.73
CA LYS A 15 -12.31 -7.05 -13.19
C LYS A 15 -10.93 -6.55 -12.77
N LEU A 16 -10.69 -5.24 -12.84
CA LEU A 16 -9.42 -4.67 -12.36
C LEU A 16 -9.22 -4.86 -10.85
N VAL A 17 -10.29 -4.82 -10.05
CA VAL A 17 -10.22 -5.13 -8.61
C VAL A 17 -9.95 -6.63 -8.40
N GLU A 18 -10.65 -7.51 -9.12
CA GLU A 18 -10.40 -8.96 -9.05
C GLU A 18 -8.95 -9.30 -9.41
N PHE A 19 -8.43 -8.73 -10.49
CA PHE A 19 -7.03 -8.88 -10.89
C PHE A 19 -6.06 -8.32 -9.86
N PHE A 20 -6.40 -7.19 -9.22
CA PHE A 20 -5.57 -6.63 -8.15
C PHE A 20 -5.50 -7.58 -6.95
N VAL A 21 -6.62 -8.16 -6.54
CA VAL A 21 -6.70 -9.14 -5.44
C VAL A 21 -5.97 -10.44 -5.78
N ALA A 22 -6.06 -10.89 -7.04
CA ALA A 22 -5.35 -12.06 -7.55
C ALA A 22 -3.86 -11.80 -7.88
N GLU A 23 -3.32 -10.66 -7.46
CA GLU A 23 -1.91 -10.27 -7.67
C GLU A 23 -1.45 -10.22 -9.14
N VAL A 24 -2.40 -10.10 -10.07
CA VAL A 24 -2.10 -9.94 -11.50
C VAL A 24 -1.44 -8.58 -11.71
N THR A 25 -0.36 -8.52 -12.49
CA THR A 25 0.31 -7.24 -12.73
C THR A 25 -0.59 -6.29 -13.53
N ALA A 26 -0.49 -4.98 -13.28
CA ALA A 26 -1.25 -3.97 -14.03
C ALA A 26 -1.03 -4.06 -15.55
N ARG A 27 0.16 -4.49 -15.99
CA ARG A 27 0.49 -4.72 -17.40
C ARG A 27 -0.32 -5.90 -17.95
N THR A 28 -0.32 -7.02 -17.25
CA THR A 28 -1.10 -8.21 -17.65
C THR A 28 -2.59 -7.90 -17.65
N ALA A 29 -3.10 -7.24 -16.61
CA ALA A 29 -4.48 -6.80 -16.52
C ALA A 29 -4.88 -5.89 -17.69
N ALA A 30 -4.01 -4.95 -18.09
CA ALA A 30 -4.25 -4.10 -19.24
C ALA A 30 -4.38 -4.90 -20.55
N ASN A 31 -3.51 -5.89 -20.77
CA ASN A 31 -3.55 -6.76 -21.94
C ASN A 31 -4.82 -7.63 -21.95
N LEU A 32 -5.23 -8.18 -20.80
CA LEU A 32 -6.41 -9.04 -20.69
C LEU A 32 -7.74 -8.28 -20.86
N LEU A 33 -7.76 -6.99 -20.55
CA LEU A 33 -8.95 -6.13 -20.66
C LEU A 33 -8.93 -5.25 -21.90
N ASP A 34 -7.89 -5.34 -22.72
CA ASP A 34 -7.66 -4.51 -23.91
C ASP A 34 -7.77 -3.00 -23.60
N ILE A 35 -7.07 -2.56 -22.56
CA ILE A 35 -7.02 -1.15 -22.16
C ILE A 35 -5.58 -0.62 -22.17
N GLN A 36 -5.45 0.71 -22.20
CA GLN A 36 -4.14 1.35 -22.15
C GLN A 36 -3.40 1.02 -20.82
N PRO A 37 -2.11 0.61 -20.85
CA PRO A 37 -1.39 0.17 -19.64
C PRO A 37 -1.28 1.18 -18.49
N ASN A 38 -1.12 2.47 -18.79
CA ASN A 38 -1.10 3.52 -17.77
C ASN A 38 -2.48 3.69 -17.12
N THR A 39 -3.58 3.40 -17.81
CA THR A 39 -4.92 3.38 -17.23
C THR A 39 -5.04 2.29 -16.16
N ALA A 40 -4.59 1.07 -16.45
CA ALA A 40 -4.56 -0.02 -15.45
C ALA A 40 -3.63 0.32 -14.27
N ALA A 41 -2.43 0.84 -14.56
CA ALA A 41 -1.48 1.27 -13.54
C ALA A 41 -2.03 2.38 -12.64
N LEU A 42 -2.71 3.36 -13.22
CA LEU A 42 -3.40 4.44 -12.50
C LEU A 42 -4.51 3.88 -11.61
N PHE A 43 -5.31 2.95 -12.14
CA PHE A 43 -6.40 2.32 -11.38
C PHE A 43 -5.84 1.55 -10.17
N TYR A 44 -4.79 0.77 -10.36
CA TYR A 44 -4.12 0.03 -9.28
C TYR A 44 -3.53 0.96 -8.23
N ARG A 45 -2.93 2.09 -8.65
CA ARG A 45 -2.48 3.12 -7.72
C ARG A 45 -3.64 3.68 -6.89
N LYS A 46 -4.78 3.97 -7.52
CA LYS A 46 -5.98 4.47 -6.85
C LYS A 46 -6.55 3.45 -5.84
N ILE A 47 -6.52 2.15 -6.16
CA ILE A 47 -6.89 1.10 -5.20
C ILE A 47 -5.98 1.17 -3.97
N ARG A 48 -4.65 1.23 -4.16
CA ARG A 48 -3.70 1.33 -3.04
C ARG A 48 -3.91 2.57 -2.18
N GLU A 49 -4.14 3.74 -2.80
CA GLU A 49 -4.45 4.98 -2.09
C GLU A 49 -5.73 4.84 -1.23
N ILE A 50 -6.75 4.16 -1.73
CA ILE A 50 -7.99 3.92 -0.98
C ILE A 50 -7.76 2.96 0.19
N ILE A 51 -6.98 1.89 -0.01
CA ILE A 51 -6.60 0.97 1.06
C ILE A 51 -5.88 1.74 2.17
N MET A 52 -4.86 2.53 1.82
CA MET A 52 -4.12 3.35 2.79
C MET A 52 -5.03 4.32 3.53
N TYR A 53 -5.89 5.05 2.82
CA TYR A 53 -6.85 5.96 3.44
C TYR A 53 -7.70 5.25 4.52
N HIS A 54 -8.21 4.05 4.25
CA HIS A 54 -9.08 3.35 5.21
C HIS A 54 -8.28 2.69 6.35
N LEU A 55 -7.04 2.27 6.10
CA LEU A 55 -6.13 1.80 7.15
C LEU A 55 -5.78 2.93 8.12
N ASP A 56 -5.50 4.12 7.61
CA ASP A 56 -5.20 5.29 8.45
C ASP A 56 -6.38 5.67 9.35
N GLN A 57 -7.62 5.57 8.87
CA GLN A 57 -8.80 5.87 9.68
C GLN A 57 -9.07 4.84 10.78
N THR A 58 -8.64 3.60 10.60
CA THR A 58 -8.79 2.53 11.61
C THR A 58 -7.56 2.41 12.51
N ALA A 59 -6.50 3.17 12.24
CA ALA A 59 -5.30 3.16 13.06
C ALA A 59 -5.58 3.69 14.46
N ASP A 60 -6.28 4.81 14.63
CA ASP A 60 -6.45 5.41 15.96
C ASP A 60 -7.24 4.48 16.93
N ASP A 61 -8.15 3.65 16.41
CA ASP A 61 -8.98 2.74 17.21
C ASP A 61 -8.24 1.46 17.68
N ILE A 62 -7.09 1.15 17.09
CA ILE A 62 -6.43 -0.18 17.25
C ILE A 62 -5.19 -0.10 18.11
N PHE A 63 -4.65 1.10 18.30
CA PHE A 63 -3.39 1.35 18.97
C PHE A 63 -3.62 1.72 20.45
N GLU A 64 -4.53 1.02 21.13
CA GLU A 64 -4.65 1.08 22.59
C GLU A 64 -3.74 0.05 23.27
N GLY A 65 -2.83 0.55 24.11
CA GLY A 65 -1.91 -0.25 24.92
C GLY A 65 -0.58 -0.59 24.23
N GLU A 66 0.14 -1.59 24.75
CA GLU A 66 1.43 -2.03 24.19
C GLU A 66 1.22 -2.90 22.95
N VAL A 67 1.91 -2.57 21.86
CA VAL A 67 1.85 -3.28 20.57
C VAL A 67 3.26 -3.64 20.10
N GLU A 68 3.41 -4.83 19.52
CA GLU A 68 4.65 -5.23 18.85
C GLU A 68 4.68 -4.66 17.44
N LEU A 69 5.77 -3.94 17.14
CA LEU A 69 6.01 -3.27 15.87
C LEU A 69 7.15 -3.97 15.13
N ASP A 70 6.91 -4.38 13.90
CA ASP A 70 7.95 -4.87 12.97
C ASP A 70 8.37 -3.77 12.00
N GLU A 71 9.69 -3.65 11.79
CA GLU A 71 10.30 -2.63 10.94
C GLU A 71 10.67 -3.20 9.57
N SER A 72 10.01 -2.71 8.52
CA SER A 72 10.33 -3.03 7.13
C SER A 72 10.86 -1.80 6.37
N TYR A 73 11.90 -1.98 5.57
CA TYR A 73 12.48 -0.91 4.75
C TYR A 73 12.32 -1.23 3.27
N PHE A 74 11.50 -0.43 2.57
CA PHE A 74 11.19 -0.64 1.16
C PHE A 74 11.93 0.35 0.27
N GLY A 75 12.24 -0.10 -0.95
CA GLY A 75 12.99 0.70 -1.92
C GLY A 75 14.49 0.72 -1.65
N GLY A 76 15.13 1.81 -2.09
CA GLY A 76 16.57 1.89 -2.28
C GLY A 76 16.90 1.85 -3.77
N THR A 77 17.38 2.98 -4.29
CA THR A 77 17.63 3.19 -5.72
C THR A 77 18.75 2.30 -6.28
N ARG A 78 19.62 1.74 -5.42
CA ARG A 78 20.79 0.98 -5.83
C ARG A 78 21.17 -0.11 -4.84
N LYS A 79 21.82 -1.17 -5.33
CA LYS A 79 22.56 -2.11 -4.49
C LYS A 79 23.65 -1.35 -3.74
N GLY A 80 23.72 -1.53 -2.42
CA GLY A 80 24.62 -0.79 -1.54
C GLY A 80 24.40 -1.18 -0.07
N LYS A 81 24.73 -0.27 0.86
CA LYS A 81 24.55 -0.49 2.31
C LYS A 81 23.13 -1.00 2.61
N ARG A 82 23.05 -1.98 3.51
CA ARG A 82 21.79 -2.61 3.94
C ARG A 82 21.39 -2.12 5.35
N GLY A 83 20.16 -2.39 5.76
CA GLY A 83 19.62 -1.98 7.06
C GLY A 83 19.15 -0.52 7.15
N ARG A 84 18.89 -0.08 8.39
CA ARG A 84 18.29 1.20 8.80
C ARG A 84 19.08 2.46 8.39
N GLY A 85 20.41 2.36 8.27
CA GLY A 85 21.29 3.47 7.87
C GLY A 85 21.47 3.65 6.37
N ALA A 86 20.75 2.89 5.53
CA ALA A 86 20.87 2.96 4.09
C ALA A 86 19.94 4.04 3.51
N GLY A 87 20.51 5.06 2.87
CA GLY A 87 19.74 6.16 2.28
C GLY A 87 18.81 5.71 1.14
N GLY A 88 17.72 6.45 0.96
CA GLY A 88 16.75 6.22 -0.12
C GLY A 88 15.80 5.05 0.11
N LYS A 89 15.67 4.57 1.35
CA LYS A 89 14.64 3.61 1.75
C LYS A 89 13.51 4.30 2.48
N VAL A 90 12.30 3.81 2.28
CA VAL A 90 11.11 4.23 3.01
C VAL A 90 10.94 3.27 4.18
N ALA A 91 10.94 3.82 5.40
CA ALA A 91 10.64 3.05 6.60
C ALA A 91 9.12 2.82 6.69
N VAL A 92 8.75 1.58 6.94
CA VAL A 92 7.37 1.13 7.02
C VAL A 92 7.26 0.23 8.23
N PHE A 93 6.41 0.62 9.17
CA PHE A 93 6.15 -0.16 10.38
C PHE A 93 4.90 -1.00 10.17
N GLY A 94 5.03 -2.30 10.34
CA GLY A 94 3.92 -3.23 10.35
C GLY A 94 3.61 -3.66 11.78
N ILE A 95 2.35 -3.59 12.19
CA ILE A 95 1.88 -4.24 13.41
C ILE A 95 1.35 -5.61 13.03
N LEU A 96 1.97 -6.63 13.61
CA LEU A 96 1.51 -8.00 13.46
C LEU A 96 0.37 -8.28 14.45
N LYS A 97 -0.84 -8.37 13.90
CA LYS A 97 -1.92 -9.25 14.36
C LYS A 97 -2.53 -8.99 15.75
N ARG A 98 -3.64 -8.23 15.73
CA ARG A 98 -4.83 -8.47 16.57
C ARG A 98 -6.05 -8.62 15.65
N GLY A 99 -6.83 -9.70 15.79
CA GLY A 99 -8.06 -9.91 14.99
C GLY A 99 -7.88 -10.35 13.53
N GLY A 100 -6.69 -10.79 13.12
CA GLY A 100 -6.43 -11.30 11.75
C GLY A 100 -6.10 -10.24 10.70
N MET A 101 -6.06 -8.96 11.09
CA MET A 101 -5.67 -7.83 10.24
C MET A 101 -4.23 -7.41 10.50
N VAL A 102 -3.53 -6.97 9.45
CA VAL A 102 -2.19 -6.39 9.52
C VAL A 102 -2.31 -4.90 9.28
N TYR A 103 -1.79 -4.10 10.22
CA TYR A 103 -1.76 -2.64 10.11
C TYR A 103 -0.38 -2.20 9.71
N VAL A 104 -0.31 -1.25 8.79
CA VAL A 104 0.96 -0.78 8.24
C VAL A 104 0.94 0.74 8.20
N LYS A 105 1.96 1.37 8.77
CA LYS A 105 2.14 2.83 8.77
C LYS A 105 3.46 3.17 8.11
N VAL A 106 3.40 4.01 7.08
CA VAL A 106 4.60 4.62 6.48
C VAL A 106 5.01 5.79 7.37
N VAL A 107 6.25 5.81 7.83
CA VAL A 107 6.76 6.88 8.70
C VAL A 107 7.86 7.67 8.00
N PRO A 108 7.98 8.99 8.28
CA PRO A 108 9.00 9.82 7.65
C PRO A 108 10.42 9.46 8.12
N ASP A 109 10.57 9.04 9.38
CA ASP A 109 11.83 8.56 9.95
C ASP A 109 11.59 7.58 11.11
N THR A 110 12.68 7.09 11.72
CA THR A 110 12.65 6.12 12.83
C THR A 110 13.09 6.74 14.15
N LYS A 111 12.96 8.06 14.33
CA LYS A 111 13.29 8.74 15.59
C LYS A 111 12.20 8.46 16.61
N SER A 112 12.57 8.47 17.89
CA SER A 112 11.63 8.29 19.00
C SER A 112 10.43 9.24 18.90
N ASP A 113 10.65 10.53 18.58
CA ASP A 113 9.58 11.53 18.45
C ASP A 113 8.59 11.27 17.30
N THR A 114 8.97 10.46 16.30
CA THR A 114 8.08 10.07 15.21
C THR A 114 7.32 8.78 15.54
N LEU A 115 7.80 8.03 16.53
CA LEU A 115 7.29 6.72 16.94
C LEU A 115 6.47 6.76 18.24
N MET A 116 6.62 7.82 19.04
CA MET A 116 5.87 8.12 20.29
C MET A 116 4.85 9.23 20.05
#